data_AF-A0A7H8Z6Y7-F1
#
_entry.id   AF-A0A7H8Z6Y7-F1
#
_cell.length_a   1.000
_cell.length_b   1.000
_cell.length_c   1.000
_cell.angle_alpha   90.00
_cell.angle_beta   90.00
_cell.angle_gamma   90.00
#
_symmetry.space_group_name_H-M   'P 1'
#
loop_
_entity.id
_entity.type
_entity.pdbx_description
1 polymer ?
#
loop_
_entity_poly.entity_id
_entity_poly.type
_entity_poly.pdbx_seq_one_letter_code
_entity_poly.pdbx_strand_id
1 'polypeptide(L)'
;MRSMSVRRREVLVLGVASLALSATACSPFALVRGRKKRKVSAYLSGLDGVASVEVHVDPDLVSGDRWDVTVNLKGDPGQDTVLAIIRNARNEVVHLVDSDKVDLDVRWDQGVTSMACHLPMDDPEKAVLAAIKVVSSELERVGISKERITLDYQNGTSLPDNAILPPTSPVVGIGSLKTEQDYFLGGSYCFITHSQGVDLTSVPIKRVLDAIPADQRVHATVILNAHDDISQVTQLTVRGLGEDGKGVDTAAAAPVLAAVLGNQVLQRVELTTALDGDQDFEEVVFDMQSGDVLGQGDPPEKAAAILFAARQAAASSS
;
A
#
# COMPACT_ATOMS: atom_id res chain seq x y z
N MET A 1 0.99 90.53 8.88
CA MET A 1 -0.12 90.44 9.84
C MET A 1 -1.03 89.30 9.44
N ARG A 2 -1.54 88.60 10.46
CA ARG A 2 -2.57 87.56 10.45
C ARG A 2 -3.69 87.71 9.39
N SER A 3 -4.12 86.53 8.93
CA SER A 3 -5.51 86.08 8.77
C SER A 3 -6.36 86.63 7.61
N MET A 4 -6.71 85.73 6.68
CA MET A 4 -8.11 85.59 6.25
C MET A 4 -8.52 84.12 6.31
N SER A 5 -9.61 83.92 7.04
CA SER A 5 -10.30 82.70 7.42
C SER A 5 -11.38 82.28 6.42
N VAL A 6 -11.93 81.07 6.64
CA VAL A 6 -13.26 80.53 6.19
C VAL A 6 -13.20 79.81 4.83
N ARG A 7 -13.67 78.57 4.60
CA ARG A 7 -14.44 77.52 5.32
C ARG A 7 -14.24 76.22 4.50
N ARG A 8 -14.24 75.04 5.12
CA ARG A 8 -14.98 73.86 4.60
C ARG A 8 -15.01 72.70 5.61
N ARG A 9 -16.21 72.54 6.18
CA ARG A 9 -16.92 71.30 6.58
C ARG A 9 -16.14 70.21 7.29
N GLU A 10 -16.38 70.13 8.61
CA GLU A 10 -16.43 68.89 9.36
C GLU A 10 -17.45 67.93 8.74
N VAL A 11 -17.05 66.66 8.56
CA VAL A 11 -17.96 65.52 8.47
C VAL A 11 -17.39 64.46 9.41
N LEU A 12 -18.01 64.32 10.58
CA LEU A 12 -17.83 63.15 11.44
C LEU A 12 -18.48 61.96 10.72
N VAL A 13 -17.65 61.02 10.24
CA VAL A 13 -18.13 59.70 9.86
C VAL A 13 -18.04 58.81 11.09
N LEU A 14 -19.14 58.74 11.83
CA LEU A 14 -19.41 57.66 12.79
C LEU A 14 -19.69 56.38 11.99
N GLY A 15 -18.63 55.67 11.63
CA GLY A 15 -18.71 54.30 11.13
C GLY A 15 -18.89 53.34 12.30
N VAL A 16 -20.15 53.02 12.63
CA VAL A 16 -20.48 51.91 13.54
C VAL A 16 -20.13 50.63 12.82
N ALA A 17 -18.95 50.07 13.10
CA ALA A 17 -18.65 48.70 12.75
C ALA A 17 -19.40 47.79 13.72
N SER A 18 -20.57 47.30 13.30
CA SER A 18 -21.24 46.19 13.97
C SER A 18 -20.34 44.96 13.92
N LEU A 19 -19.56 44.74 14.97
CA LEU A 19 -19.00 43.42 15.27
C LEU A 19 -20.17 42.51 15.62
N ALA A 20 -20.72 41.83 14.62
CA ALA A 20 -21.54 40.66 14.82
C ALA A 20 -20.62 39.56 15.39
N LEU A 21 -20.39 39.60 16.70
CA LEU A 21 -19.88 38.47 17.47
C LEU A 21 -20.97 37.41 17.49
N SER A 22 -21.04 36.59 16.45
CA SER A 22 -21.65 35.28 16.56
C SER A 22 -20.79 34.49 17.53
N ALA A 23 -21.16 34.54 18.81
CA ALA A 23 -20.64 33.63 19.82
C ALA A 23 -21.18 32.23 19.52
N THR A 24 -20.61 31.55 18.53
CA THR A 24 -20.61 30.10 18.56
C THR A 24 -19.88 29.72 19.84
N ALA A 25 -20.61 29.11 20.77
CA ALA A 25 -20.04 28.56 21.98
C ALA A 25 -19.08 27.43 21.57
N CYS A 26 -17.86 27.78 21.17
CA CYS A 26 -16.78 26.83 20.99
C CYS A 26 -16.57 26.19 22.36
N SER A 27 -16.84 24.89 22.47
CA SER A 27 -16.58 24.16 23.71
C SER A 27 -15.13 24.43 24.14
N PRO A 28 -14.85 24.52 25.46
CA PRO A 28 -13.48 24.70 25.95
C PRO A 28 -12.50 23.66 25.36
N PHE A 29 -13.00 22.44 25.10
CA PHE A 29 -12.28 21.37 24.42
C PHE A 29 -11.90 21.72 22.98
N ALA A 30 -12.81 22.31 22.19
CA ALA A 30 -12.51 22.75 20.82
C ALA A 30 -11.44 23.86 20.80
N LEU A 31 -11.43 24.75 21.79
CA LEU A 31 -10.39 25.78 21.92
C LEU A 31 -9.02 25.19 22.28
N VAL A 32 -8.99 24.25 23.24
CA VAL A 32 -7.76 23.53 23.62
C VAL A 32 -7.20 22.76 22.42
N ARG A 33 -8.06 22.01 21.70
CA ARG A 33 -7.68 21.28 20.49
C ARG A 33 -7.15 22.20 19.41
N GLY A 34 -7.83 23.32 19.13
CA GLY A 34 -7.38 24.31 18.16
C GLY A 34 -6.00 24.89 18.52
N ARG A 35 -5.73 25.11 19.81
CA ARG A 35 -4.41 25.57 20.28
C ARG A 35 -3.33 24.48 20.09
N LYS A 36 -3.62 23.24 20.45
CA LYS A 36 -2.72 22.09 20.25
C LYS A 36 -2.40 21.89 18.76
N LYS A 37 -3.41 21.91 17.88
CA LYS A 37 -3.26 21.85 16.43
C LYS A 37 -2.33 22.94 15.88
N ARG A 38 -2.50 24.20 16.30
CA ARG A 38 -1.60 25.29 15.88
C ARG A 38 -0.15 25.08 16.33
N LYS A 39 0.08 24.56 17.55
CA LYS A 39 1.42 24.25 18.04
C LYS A 39 2.09 23.16 17.21
N VAL A 40 1.36 22.07 16.93
CA VAL A 40 1.83 20.97 16.07
C VAL A 40 2.21 21.49 14.69
N SER A 41 1.31 22.23 14.03
CA SER A 41 1.60 22.80 12.72
C SER A 41 2.81 23.75 12.76
N ALA A 42 2.91 24.64 13.75
CA ALA A 42 4.02 25.58 13.85
C ALA A 42 5.37 24.89 14.08
N TYR A 43 5.40 23.83 14.89
CA TYR A 43 6.60 23.03 15.11
C TYR A 43 7.03 22.32 13.83
N LEU A 44 6.14 21.54 13.22
CA LEU A 44 6.46 20.72 12.05
C LEU A 44 6.80 21.56 10.82
N SER A 45 6.06 22.65 10.58
CA SER A 45 6.37 23.57 9.46
C SER A 45 7.67 24.34 9.68
N GLY A 46 8.20 24.39 10.91
CA GLY A 46 9.49 24.99 11.23
C GLY A 46 10.68 24.04 11.02
N LEU A 47 10.44 22.75 10.76
CA LEU A 47 11.49 21.78 10.49
C LEU A 47 12.07 22.00 9.09
N ASP A 48 13.39 21.83 8.97
CA ASP A 48 14.05 21.92 7.67
C ASP A 48 13.56 20.83 6.73
N GLY A 49 13.44 21.15 5.44
CA GLY A 49 12.92 20.24 4.41
C GLY A 49 11.39 20.07 4.38
N VAL A 50 10.62 20.61 5.33
CA VAL A 50 9.14 20.51 5.32
C VAL A 50 8.51 21.54 4.38
N ALA A 51 7.61 21.09 3.50
CA ALA A 51 6.86 21.92 2.56
C ALA A 51 5.49 22.31 3.10
N SER A 52 4.74 21.33 3.65
CA SER A 52 3.42 21.57 4.23
C SER A 52 3.11 20.57 5.34
N VAL A 53 2.17 20.94 6.20
CA VAL A 53 1.70 20.11 7.31
C VAL A 53 0.18 20.15 7.36
N GLU A 54 -0.42 18.98 7.39
CA GLU A 54 -1.85 18.80 7.58
C GLU A 54 -2.09 18.10 8.91
N VAL A 55 -3.09 18.55 9.66
CA VAL A 55 -3.43 17.99 10.97
C VAL A 55 -4.93 17.74 11.00
N HIS A 56 -5.32 16.47 11.02
CA HIS A 56 -6.66 16.03 11.29
C HIS A 56 -6.79 15.58 12.75
N VAL A 57 -7.95 15.81 13.35
CA VAL A 57 -8.18 15.43 14.75
C VAL A 57 -9.57 14.85 14.86
N ASP A 58 -9.62 13.56 15.15
CA ASP A 58 -10.85 12.84 15.43
C ASP A 58 -11.18 12.94 16.92
N PRO A 59 -12.29 13.62 17.27
CA PRO A 59 -12.67 13.80 18.66
C PRO A 59 -13.18 12.50 19.27
N ASP A 60 -12.58 12.05 20.36
CA ASP A 60 -13.12 10.96 21.19
C ASP A 60 -13.18 11.41 22.66
N LEU A 61 -14.41 11.48 23.18
CA LEU A 61 -14.71 11.93 24.53
C LEU A 61 -14.35 10.91 25.61
N VAL A 62 -14.27 9.63 25.24
CA VAL A 62 -14.03 8.51 26.17
C VAL A 62 -12.56 8.15 26.18
N SER A 63 -11.96 8.06 24.99
CA SER A 63 -10.63 7.49 24.83
C SER A 63 -9.55 8.53 24.50
N GLY A 64 -9.93 9.80 24.35
CA GLY A 64 -9.03 10.90 23.99
C GLY A 64 -8.91 11.07 22.47
N ASP A 65 -8.74 12.32 22.04
CA ASP A 65 -8.62 12.69 20.62
C ASP A 65 -7.53 11.87 19.90
N ARG A 66 -7.85 11.36 18.71
CA ARG A 66 -6.89 10.77 17.77
C ARG A 66 -6.37 11.85 16.83
N TRP A 67 -5.07 11.87 16.60
CA TRP A 67 -4.38 12.89 15.83
C TRP A 67 -3.72 12.23 14.61
N ASP A 68 -4.21 12.57 13.42
CA ASP A 68 -3.60 12.15 12.16
C ASP A 68 -2.88 13.36 11.57
N VAL A 69 -1.56 13.22 11.44
CA VAL A 69 -0.69 14.31 10.99
C VAL A 69 0.02 13.88 9.72
N THR A 70 -0.09 14.70 8.67
CA THR A 70 0.66 14.51 7.42
C THR A 70 1.71 15.59 7.29
N VAL A 71 2.96 15.19 7.09
CA VAL A 71 4.10 16.06 6.84
C VAL A 71 4.58 15.81 5.41
N ASN A 72 4.41 16.79 4.54
CA ASN A 72 4.91 16.72 3.17
C ASN A 72 6.28 17.39 3.10
N LEU A 73 7.30 16.68 2.62
CA LEU A 73 8.65 17.19 2.44
C LEU A 73 8.81 17.84 1.06
N LYS A 74 9.87 18.65 0.92
CA LYS A 74 10.17 19.36 -0.32
C LYS A 74 10.83 18.42 -1.34
N GLY A 75 10.11 18.08 -2.41
CA GLY A 75 10.65 17.41 -3.60
C GLY A 75 11.40 16.13 -3.24
N ASP A 76 12.68 16.06 -3.66
CA ASP A 76 13.64 14.98 -3.40
C ASP A 76 14.61 15.34 -2.26
N PRO A 77 14.19 15.21 -0.98
CA PRO A 77 15.01 15.53 0.17
C PRO A 77 16.18 14.56 0.30
N GLY A 78 17.31 15.07 0.82
CA GLY A 78 18.42 14.21 1.21
C GLY A 78 18.01 13.23 2.32
N GLN A 79 18.61 12.04 2.30
CA GLN A 79 18.35 10.97 3.27
C GLN A 79 18.42 11.45 4.72
N ASP A 80 19.42 12.27 5.07
CA ASP A 80 19.59 12.78 6.44
C ASP A 80 18.42 13.67 6.89
N THR A 81 17.83 14.44 5.97
CA THR A 81 16.65 15.26 6.24
C THR A 81 15.45 14.38 6.55
N VAL A 82 15.21 13.33 5.74
CA VAL A 82 14.11 12.39 5.94
C VAL A 82 14.24 11.69 7.30
N LEU A 83 15.43 11.14 7.59
CA LEU A 83 15.68 10.43 8.85
C LEU A 83 15.56 11.33 10.08
N ALA A 84 16.01 12.58 10.01
CA ALA A 84 15.89 13.52 11.12
C ALA A 84 14.42 13.78 11.52
N ILE A 85 13.53 13.87 10.52
CA ILE A 85 12.09 14.07 10.73
C ILE A 85 11.47 12.80 11.31
N ILE A 86 11.69 11.66 10.67
CA ILE A 86 11.10 10.37 11.05
C ILE A 86 11.51 9.95 12.46
N ARG A 87 12.74 10.25 12.89
CA ARG A 87 13.25 9.92 14.23
C ARG A 87 12.51 10.65 15.36
N ASN A 88 12.16 11.93 15.15
CA ASN A 88 11.80 12.82 16.26
C ASN A 88 10.39 13.40 16.17
N ALA A 89 9.87 13.63 14.95
CA ALA A 89 8.67 14.43 14.75
C ALA A 89 7.46 13.85 15.50
N ARG A 90 7.24 12.53 15.44
CA ARG A 90 6.10 11.91 16.15
C ARG A 90 6.18 12.09 17.65
N ASN A 91 7.37 11.89 18.24
CA ASN A 91 7.55 12.02 19.69
C ASN A 91 7.27 13.45 20.17
N GLU A 92 7.68 14.46 19.41
CA GLU A 92 7.36 15.85 19.74
C GLU A 92 5.86 16.13 19.56
N VAL A 93 5.20 15.58 18.54
CA VAL A 93 3.75 15.72 18.39
C VAL A 93 3.02 15.12 19.59
N VAL A 94 3.37 13.90 20.00
CA VAL A 94 2.84 13.23 21.21
C VAL A 94 3.00 14.12 22.44
N HIS A 95 4.16 14.74 22.63
CA HIS A 95 4.42 15.68 23.72
C HIS A 95 3.57 16.96 23.62
N LEU A 96 3.44 17.56 22.44
CA LEU A 96 2.67 18.79 22.23
C LEU A 96 1.17 18.59 22.41
N VAL A 97 0.65 17.42 22.06
CA VAL A 97 -0.78 17.10 22.17
C VAL A 97 -1.14 16.35 23.44
N ASP A 98 -0.14 15.87 24.20
CA ASP A 98 -0.32 15.11 25.45
C ASP A 98 -1.24 13.89 25.23
N SER A 99 -0.92 13.11 24.18
CA SER A 99 -1.64 11.89 23.76
C SER A 99 -0.71 10.98 22.98
N ASP A 100 -0.78 9.67 23.22
CA ASP A 100 -0.06 8.64 22.47
C ASP A 100 -0.79 8.22 21.18
N LYS A 101 -2.05 8.63 21.01
CA LYS A 101 -2.90 8.41 19.83
C LYS A 101 -2.57 9.36 18.69
N VAL A 102 -1.34 9.25 18.23
CA VAL A 102 -0.78 10.05 17.16
C VAL A 102 -0.31 9.13 16.05
N ASP A 103 -0.90 9.31 14.88
CA ASP A 103 -0.44 8.73 13.62
C ASP A 103 0.24 9.85 12.82
N LEU A 104 1.45 9.60 12.33
CA LEU A 104 2.24 10.56 11.57
C LEU A 104 2.65 9.96 10.23
N ASP A 105 2.12 10.53 9.15
CA ASP A 105 2.52 10.25 7.78
C ASP A 105 3.59 11.24 7.32
N VAL A 106 4.78 10.76 7.00
CA VAL A 106 5.83 11.56 6.35
C VAL A 106 5.86 11.19 4.87
N ARG A 107 5.63 12.17 3.99
CA ARG A 107 5.52 11.97 2.53
C ARG A 107 6.54 12.82 1.79
N TRP A 108 7.17 12.24 0.76
CA TRP A 108 8.13 12.93 -0.09
C TRP A 108 8.20 12.26 -1.47
N ASP A 109 8.89 12.88 -2.42
CA ASP A 109 9.18 12.26 -3.71
C ASP A 109 10.66 11.84 -3.72
N GLN A 110 11.00 10.65 -4.22
CA GLN A 110 12.37 10.22 -4.46
C GLN A 110 12.55 10.06 -5.97
N GLY A 111 13.15 11.06 -6.62
CA GLY A 111 13.11 11.18 -8.07
C GLY A 111 11.67 11.30 -8.60
N VAL A 112 11.19 10.25 -9.26
CA VAL A 112 9.81 10.16 -9.80
C VAL A 112 8.89 9.28 -8.96
N THR A 113 9.40 8.66 -7.90
CA THR A 113 8.67 7.73 -7.04
C THR A 113 8.12 8.45 -5.82
N SER A 114 6.82 8.30 -5.55
CA SER A 114 6.20 8.86 -4.36
C SER A 114 6.50 7.96 -3.14
N MET A 115 6.94 8.56 -2.04
CA MET A 115 7.32 7.85 -0.83
C MET A 115 6.39 8.26 0.32
N ALA A 116 5.99 7.30 1.14
CA ALA A 116 5.24 7.55 2.38
C ALA A 116 5.72 6.64 3.50
N CYS A 117 5.97 7.22 4.68
CA CYS A 117 6.30 6.49 5.91
C CYS A 117 5.27 6.82 7.00
N HIS A 118 4.56 5.80 7.44
CA HIS A 118 3.54 5.87 8.49
C HIS A 118 4.12 5.45 9.84
N LEU A 119 4.01 6.32 10.83
CA LEU A 119 4.51 6.12 12.20
C LEU A 119 3.34 6.05 13.19
N PRO A 120 3.45 5.22 14.26
CA PRO A 120 4.66 4.59 14.77
C PRO A 120 5.04 3.26 14.09
N MET A 121 6.34 2.95 14.11
CA MET A 121 6.89 1.64 13.75
C MET A 121 8.19 1.37 14.52
N ASP A 122 8.61 0.10 14.58
CA ASP A 122 9.71 -0.34 15.45
C ASP A 122 11.10 0.13 14.99
N ASP A 123 11.40 0.05 13.69
CA ASP A 123 12.68 0.46 13.11
C ASP A 123 12.48 1.25 11.79
N PRO A 124 11.97 2.49 11.89
CA PRO A 124 11.66 3.29 10.73
C PRO A 124 12.89 3.69 9.92
N GLU A 125 14.03 3.92 10.58
CA GLU A 125 15.25 4.33 9.90
C GLU A 125 15.75 3.23 8.97
N LYS A 126 15.81 1.98 9.46
CA LYS A 126 16.22 0.85 8.64
C LYS A 126 15.27 0.61 7.47
N ALA A 127 13.96 0.70 7.71
CA ALA A 127 12.95 0.51 6.66
C ALA A 127 13.07 1.58 5.56
N VAL A 128 13.18 2.86 5.93
CA VAL A 128 13.33 3.98 5.00
C VAL A 128 14.62 3.86 4.19
N LEU A 129 15.74 3.54 4.85
CA LEU A 129 17.03 3.37 4.18
C LEU A 129 17.00 2.25 3.14
N ALA A 130 16.30 1.16 3.42
CA ALA A 130 16.17 0.07 2.46
C ALA A 130 15.20 0.41 1.33
N ALA A 131 14.08 1.05 1.64
CA ALA A 131 13.10 1.50 0.65
C ALA A 131 13.74 2.45 -0.37
N ILE A 132 14.54 3.43 0.06
CA ILE A 132 15.26 4.35 -0.84
C ILE A 132 16.19 3.59 -1.80
N LYS A 133 16.81 2.48 -1.37
CA LYS A 133 17.74 1.70 -2.21
C LYS A 133 17.06 0.92 -3.33
N VAL A 134 15.75 0.68 -3.24
CA VAL A 134 14.99 -0.05 -4.26
C VAL A 134 14.20 0.85 -5.20
N VAL A 135 14.24 2.17 -4.96
CA VAL A 135 13.61 3.15 -5.84
C VAL A 135 14.18 3.05 -7.25
N SER A 136 13.28 3.03 -8.23
CA SER A 136 13.61 2.94 -9.65
C SER A 136 12.57 3.70 -10.46
N SER A 137 12.86 3.99 -11.74
CA SER A 137 11.93 4.71 -12.62
C SER A 137 10.63 3.97 -12.92
N GLU A 138 10.58 2.66 -12.67
CA GLU A 138 9.39 1.82 -12.87
C GLU A 138 8.46 1.81 -11.65
N LEU A 139 8.95 2.30 -10.51
CA LEU A 139 8.24 2.27 -9.24
C LEU A 139 7.48 3.59 -9.06
N GLU A 140 6.16 3.52 -9.01
CA GLU A 140 5.33 4.72 -8.82
C GLU A 140 5.32 5.16 -7.36
N ARG A 141 5.15 4.21 -6.44
CA ARG A 141 5.03 4.52 -5.01
C ARG A 141 5.73 3.49 -4.14
N VAL A 142 6.26 3.97 -3.01
CA VAL A 142 6.66 3.13 -1.88
C VAL A 142 5.92 3.56 -0.62
N GLY A 143 5.18 2.62 -0.04
CA GLY A 143 4.58 2.76 1.28
C GLY A 143 5.42 2.03 2.34
N ILE A 144 5.62 2.65 3.49
CA ILE A 144 6.29 2.06 4.65
C ILE A 144 5.36 2.21 5.83
N SER A 145 5.00 1.10 6.46
CA SER A 145 4.14 1.09 7.63
C SER A 145 4.70 0.16 8.70
N LYS A 146 3.97 0.04 9.82
CA LYS A 146 4.33 -0.82 10.95
C LYS A 146 4.53 -2.29 10.55
N GLU A 147 3.77 -2.78 9.58
CA GLU A 147 3.73 -4.21 9.24
C GLU A 147 4.42 -4.55 7.93
N ARG A 148 4.55 -3.58 7.03
CA ARG A 148 4.97 -3.86 5.65
C ARG A 148 5.60 -2.67 4.94
N ILE A 149 6.40 -3.01 3.93
CA ILE A 149 6.85 -2.11 2.86
C ILE A 149 6.13 -2.54 1.58
N THR A 150 5.39 -1.62 0.97
CA THR A 150 4.64 -1.84 -0.27
C THR A 150 5.32 -1.11 -1.42
N LEU A 151 5.50 -1.80 -2.55
CA LEU A 151 6.12 -1.31 -3.77
C LEU A 151 5.08 -1.34 -4.90
N ASP A 152 4.58 -0.17 -5.30
CA ASP A 152 3.52 -0.05 -6.31
C ASP A 152 4.14 0.23 -7.69
N TYR A 153 3.92 -0.70 -8.62
CA TYR A 153 4.30 -0.63 -10.03
C TYR A 153 3.02 -0.49 -10.87
N GLN A 154 2.71 0.71 -11.37
CA GLN A 154 1.54 0.92 -12.23
C GLN A 154 1.91 1.11 -13.70
N ASN A 155 0.89 1.01 -14.55
CA ASN A 155 0.91 1.44 -15.96
C ASN A 155 1.81 0.62 -16.89
N GLY A 156 2.04 -0.66 -16.56
CA GLY A 156 2.67 -1.63 -17.46
C GLY A 156 1.63 -2.38 -18.32
N THR A 157 2.09 -2.97 -19.43
CA THR A 157 1.28 -3.92 -20.23
C THR A 157 1.72 -5.37 -20.05
N SER A 158 2.87 -5.60 -19.44
CA SER A 158 3.42 -6.93 -19.17
C SER A 158 4.30 -6.90 -17.93
N LEU A 159 4.42 -8.06 -17.27
CA LEU A 159 5.29 -8.22 -16.11
C LEU A 159 6.75 -8.38 -16.57
N PRO A 160 7.74 -7.74 -15.91
CA PRO A 160 9.15 -7.94 -16.24
C PRO A 160 9.60 -9.36 -15.90
N ASP A 161 10.64 -9.87 -16.59
CA ASP A 161 11.13 -11.24 -16.40
C ASP A 161 11.67 -11.48 -14.98
N ASN A 162 12.22 -10.43 -14.36
CA ASN A 162 12.78 -10.40 -13.01
C ASN A 162 11.87 -9.64 -12.03
N ALA A 163 10.55 -9.73 -12.19
CA ALA A 163 9.59 -9.02 -11.34
C ALA A 163 9.69 -9.38 -9.86
N ILE A 164 9.97 -10.65 -9.53
CA ILE A 164 10.07 -11.10 -8.16
C ILE A 164 11.40 -10.61 -7.57
N LEU A 165 11.35 -9.83 -6.49
CA LEU A 165 12.55 -9.42 -5.76
C LEU A 165 13.35 -10.64 -5.28
N PRO A 166 14.68 -10.64 -5.43
CA PRO A 166 15.52 -11.70 -4.87
C PRO A 166 15.59 -11.59 -3.35
N PRO A 167 15.91 -12.68 -2.63
CA PRO A 167 16.13 -12.66 -1.17
C PRO A 167 17.23 -11.68 -0.72
N THR A 168 18.11 -11.26 -1.64
CA THR A 168 19.18 -10.28 -1.39
C THR A 168 18.70 -8.83 -1.53
N SER A 169 17.44 -8.60 -1.92
CA SER A 169 16.86 -7.26 -2.05
C SER A 169 16.92 -6.53 -0.69
N PRO A 170 17.27 -5.22 -0.66
CA PRO A 170 17.38 -4.46 0.58
C PRO A 170 16.12 -4.48 1.45
N VAL A 171 14.94 -4.60 0.84
CA VAL A 171 13.64 -4.56 1.52
C VAL A 171 13.17 -5.92 2.02
N VAL A 172 13.68 -7.02 1.46
CA VAL A 172 13.27 -8.37 1.85
C VAL A 172 13.98 -8.77 3.15
N GLY A 173 13.19 -9.18 4.15
CA GLY A 173 13.72 -9.66 5.44
C GLY A 173 14.15 -8.55 6.41
N ILE A 174 13.56 -7.36 6.31
CA ILE A 174 13.78 -6.28 7.30
C ILE A 174 12.99 -6.58 8.57
N GLY A 175 13.66 -7.20 9.55
CA GLY A 175 13.04 -7.46 10.84
C GLY A 175 11.77 -8.29 10.66
N SER A 176 10.64 -7.80 11.18
CA SER A 176 9.33 -8.43 11.04
C SER A 176 8.48 -7.89 9.89
N LEU A 177 9.00 -6.96 9.07
CA LEU A 177 8.21 -6.34 8.00
C LEU A 177 8.02 -7.33 6.83
N LYS A 178 6.77 -7.41 6.35
CA LYS A 178 6.48 -8.00 5.04
C LYS A 178 6.94 -7.05 3.93
N THR A 179 7.27 -7.58 2.76
CA THR A 179 7.45 -6.75 1.55
C THR A 179 6.42 -7.16 0.53
N GLU A 180 5.69 -6.20 -0.01
CA GLU A 180 4.63 -6.41 -0.99
C GLU A 180 5.01 -5.70 -2.29
N GLN A 181 4.84 -6.40 -3.42
CA GLN A 181 4.96 -5.81 -4.75
C GLN A 181 3.60 -5.87 -5.44
N ASP A 182 3.11 -4.70 -5.85
CA ASP A 182 1.78 -4.54 -6.43
C ASP A 182 1.94 -4.09 -7.88
N TYR A 183 1.63 -4.96 -8.82
CA TYR A 183 1.70 -4.68 -10.25
C TYR A 183 0.30 -4.51 -10.85
N PHE A 184 0.04 -3.35 -11.45
CA PHE A 184 -1.16 -3.14 -12.27
C PHE A 184 -0.81 -3.20 -13.77
N LEU A 185 -1.35 -4.22 -14.45
CA LEU A 185 -0.94 -4.62 -15.80
C LEU A 185 -2.13 -4.76 -16.74
N GLY A 186 -2.40 -3.75 -17.57
CA GLY A 186 -3.44 -3.84 -18.60
C GLY A 186 -4.84 -4.25 -18.08
N GLY A 187 -5.17 -3.91 -16.83
CA GLY A 187 -6.41 -4.29 -16.14
C GLY A 187 -6.25 -5.42 -15.12
N SER A 188 -5.22 -6.24 -15.23
CA SER A 188 -4.90 -7.29 -14.25
C SER A 188 -4.16 -6.73 -13.04
N TYR A 189 -4.24 -7.44 -11.94
CA TYR A 189 -3.39 -7.22 -10.77
C TYR A 189 -2.49 -8.42 -10.50
N CYS A 190 -1.23 -8.16 -10.15
CA CYS A 190 -0.31 -9.17 -9.66
C CYS A 190 0.30 -8.69 -8.34
N PHE A 191 0.06 -9.45 -7.27
CA PHE A 191 0.51 -9.18 -5.91
C PHE A 191 1.57 -10.22 -5.52
N ILE A 192 2.71 -9.78 -5.01
CA ILE A 192 3.76 -10.68 -4.51
C ILE A 192 4.12 -10.28 -3.09
N THR A 193 3.85 -11.17 -2.13
CA THR A 193 4.16 -10.97 -0.71
C THR A 193 5.38 -11.79 -0.32
N HIS A 194 6.46 -11.12 0.01
CA HIS A 194 7.71 -11.71 0.47
C HIS A 194 7.73 -11.90 1.97
N SER A 195 8.39 -12.97 2.41
CA SER A 195 8.67 -13.26 3.80
C SER A 195 10.11 -13.74 3.96
N GLN A 196 10.69 -13.53 5.14
CA GLN A 196 12.06 -13.91 5.41
C GLN A 196 12.26 -15.43 5.26
N GLY A 197 13.27 -15.83 4.49
CA GLY A 197 13.68 -17.23 4.35
C GLY A 197 12.96 -18.02 3.25
N VAL A 198 12.06 -17.39 2.49
CA VAL A 198 11.41 -18.01 1.32
C VAL A 198 11.90 -17.32 0.05
N ASP A 199 12.44 -18.10 -0.89
CA ASP A 199 12.87 -17.60 -2.20
C ASP A 199 11.82 -17.89 -3.27
N LEU A 200 11.07 -16.86 -3.65
CA LEU A 200 10.02 -16.95 -4.64
C LEU A 200 10.51 -16.86 -6.10
N THR A 201 11.79 -16.54 -6.33
CA THR A 201 12.30 -16.18 -7.67
C THR A 201 12.20 -17.30 -8.70
N SER A 202 12.06 -18.56 -8.26
CA SER A 202 11.84 -19.71 -9.16
C SER A 202 10.41 -19.82 -9.69
N VAL A 203 9.44 -19.11 -9.10
CA VAL A 203 8.04 -19.16 -9.50
C VAL A 203 7.86 -18.40 -10.81
N PRO A 204 7.35 -19.04 -11.88
CA PRO A 204 7.26 -18.44 -13.20
C PRO A 204 6.02 -17.52 -13.33
N ILE A 205 5.91 -16.52 -12.46
CA ILE A 205 4.74 -15.64 -12.30
C ILE A 205 4.34 -14.92 -13.60
N LYS A 206 5.32 -14.55 -14.44
CA LYS A 206 5.06 -13.99 -15.76
C LYS A 206 4.36 -14.99 -16.68
N ARG A 207 4.86 -16.25 -16.72
CA ARG A 207 4.22 -17.32 -17.52
C ARG A 207 2.82 -17.65 -17.01
N VAL A 208 2.60 -17.58 -15.70
CA VAL A 208 1.27 -17.72 -15.09
C VAL A 208 0.31 -16.66 -15.64
N LEU A 209 0.69 -15.39 -15.58
CA LEU A 209 -0.14 -14.28 -16.09
C LEU A 209 -0.37 -14.42 -17.61
N ASP A 210 0.67 -14.80 -18.36
CA ASP A 210 0.59 -14.99 -19.81
C ASP A 210 -0.23 -16.22 -20.23
N ALA A 211 -0.44 -17.19 -19.34
CA ALA A 211 -1.27 -18.36 -19.57
C ALA A 211 -2.78 -18.08 -19.39
N ILE A 212 -3.15 -16.99 -18.70
CA ILE A 212 -4.55 -16.60 -18.53
C ILE A 212 -5.10 -16.14 -19.90
N PRO A 213 -6.27 -16.64 -20.34
CA PRO A 213 -6.91 -16.20 -21.58
C PRO A 213 -7.05 -14.67 -21.64
N ALA A 214 -6.78 -14.08 -22.80
CA ALA A 214 -6.68 -12.61 -22.93
C ALA A 214 -7.99 -11.88 -22.57
N ASP A 215 -9.14 -12.49 -22.86
CA ASP A 215 -10.47 -12.01 -22.51
C ASP A 215 -10.76 -12.07 -21.00
N GLN A 216 -10.15 -13.00 -20.28
CA GLN A 216 -10.28 -13.12 -18.81
C GLN A 216 -9.22 -12.31 -18.06
N ARG A 217 -8.07 -12.05 -18.71
CA ARG A 217 -6.91 -11.40 -18.10
C ARG A 217 -7.21 -10.01 -17.56
N VAL A 218 -8.03 -9.20 -18.24
CA VAL A 218 -8.33 -7.79 -17.90
C VAL A 218 -8.95 -7.61 -16.50
N HIS A 219 -9.44 -8.68 -15.87
CA HIS A 219 -9.95 -8.67 -14.49
C HIS A 219 -9.32 -9.75 -13.60
N ALA A 220 -8.28 -10.42 -14.10
CA ALA A 220 -7.61 -11.46 -13.35
C ALA A 220 -6.73 -10.86 -12.25
N THR A 221 -6.66 -11.56 -11.12
CA THR A 221 -5.76 -11.24 -10.03
C THR A 221 -4.86 -12.43 -9.76
N VAL A 222 -3.55 -12.22 -9.82
CA VAL A 222 -2.53 -13.22 -9.48
C VAL A 222 -1.91 -12.83 -8.14
N ILE A 223 -1.88 -13.74 -7.18
CA ILE A 223 -1.36 -13.49 -5.83
C ILE A 223 -0.33 -14.57 -5.52
N LEU A 224 0.90 -14.16 -5.23
CA LEU A 224 1.97 -15.06 -4.80
C LEU A 224 2.39 -14.70 -3.38
N ASN A 225 2.06 -15.58 -2.43
CA ASN A 225 2.38 -15.40 -1.03
C ASN A 225 3.50 -16.35 -0.61
N ALA A 226 4.60 -15.80 -0.07
CA ALA A 226 5.62 -16.61 0.59
C ALA A 226 5.05 -17.37 1.80
N HIS A 227 4.10 -16.74 2.50
CA HIS A 227 3.35 -17.32 3.60
C HIS A 227 1.94 -16.75 3.59
N ASP A 228 0.98 -17.54 3.12
CA ASP A 228 -0.42 -17.11 3.08
C ASP A 228 -1.01 -16.98 4.49
N ASP A 229 -1.77 -15.92 4.75
CA ASP A 229 -2.30 -15.63 6.09
C ASP A 229 -3.31 -16.67 6.58
N ILE A 230 -3.91 -17.47 5.68
CA ILE A 230 -4.88 -18.51 6.00
C ILE A 230 -4.21 -19.89 5.98
N SER A 231 -3.61 -20.26 4.85
CA SER A 231 -3.06 -21.60 4.65
C SER A 231 -1.67 -21.77 5.28
N GLN A 232 -0.97 -20.67 5.59
CA GLN A 232 0.36 -20.64 6.21
C GLN A 232 1.42 -21.39 5.37
N VAL A 233 1.21 -21.49 4.06
CA VAL A 233 2.14 -22.11 3.10
C VAL A 233 2.52 -21.14 1.99
N THR A 234 3.56 -21.48 1.22
CA THR A 234 3.88 -20.76 0.00
C THR A 234 2.86 -21.09 -1.08
N GLN A 235 2.03 -20.10 -1.42
CA GLN A 235 0.82 -20.27 -2.22
C GLN A 235 0.78 -19.33 -3.41
N LEU A 236 0.32 -19.86 -4.55
CA LEU A 236 -0.11 -19.08 -5.71
C LEU A 236 -1.64 -19.13 -5.83
N THR A 237 -2.31 -17.99 -5.83
CA THR A 237 -3.73 -17.87 -6.16
C THR A 237 -3.91 -17.15 -7.49
N VAL A 238 -4.77 -17.68 -8.36
CA VAL A 238 -5.16 -17.02 -9.61
C VAL A 238 -6.68 -16.92 -9.68
N ARG A 239 -7.17 -15.68 -9.64
CA ARG A 239 -8.60 -15.34 -9.66
C ARG A 239 -9.05 -14.90 -11.05
N GLY A 240 -10.31 -15.14 -11.36
CA GLY A 240 -10.93 -14.75 -12.63
C GLY A 240 -10.88 -15.82 -13.71
N LEU A 241 -10.66 -17.09 -13.34
CA LEU A 241 -10.59 -18.24 -14.24
C LEU A 241 -11.94 -18.90 -14.43
N GLY A 242 -12.99 -18.13 -14.70
CA GLY A 242 -14.35 -18.63 -14.82
C GLY A 242 -15.39 -17.60 -14.40
N GLU A 243 -16.65 -17.94 -14.63
CA GLU A 243 -17.81 -17.11 -14.30
C GLU A 243 -18.49 -17.62 -13.03
N ASP A 244 -19.10 -16.68 -12.29
CA ASP A 244 -19.91 -17.02 -11.12
C ASP A 244 -21.08 -17.97 -11.48
N GLY A 245 -21.36 -18.91 -10.59
CA GLY A 245 -22.36 -19.97 -10.76
C GLY A 245 -22.06 -21.02 -11.84
N LYS A 246 -20.94 -20.90 -12.58
CA LYS A 246 -20.46 -21.88 -13.56
C LYS A 246 -19.17 -22.58 -13.12
N GLY A 247 -18.56 -22.08 -12.06
CA GLY A 247 -17.29 -22.54 -11.53
C GLY A 247 -16.09 -22.24 -12.39
N VAL A 248 -14.93 -22.71 -11.92
CA VAL A 248 -13.64 -22.53 -12.58
C VAL A 248 -13.66 -23.17 -13.98
N ASP A 249 -13.28 -22.44 -15.03
CA ASP A 249 -13.17 -22.96 -16.38
C ASP A 249 -11.88 -23.78 -16.53
N THR A 250 -12.04 -25.07 -16.84
CA THR A 250 -10.92 -25.99 -17.05
C THR A 250 -9.98 -25.53 -18.17
N ALA A 251 -10.49 -24.93 -19.24
CA ALA A 251 -9.69 -24.48 -20.37
C ALA A 251 -8.82 -23.26 -20.01
N ALA A 252 -9.31 -22.39 -19.12
CA ALA A 252 -8.56 -21.25 -18.60
C ALA A 252 -7.57 -21.66 -17.49
N ALA A 253 -7.99 -22.57 -16.61
CA ALA A 253 -7.23 -23.00 -15.44
C ALA A 253 -6.05 -23.93 -15.76
N ALA A 254 -6.21 -24.84 -16.72
CA ALA A 254 -5.19 -25.84 -17.03
C ALA A 254 -3.85 -25.25 -17.52
N PRO A 255 -3.83 -24.25 -18.43
CA PRO A 255 -2.58 -23.57 -18.81
C PRO A 255 -1.88 -22.88 -17.65
N VAL A 256 -2.65 -22.28 -16.73
CA VAL A 256 -2.13 -21.62 -15.52
C VAL A 256 -1.45 -22.64 -14.60
N LEU A 257 -2.12 -23.76 -14.30
CA LEU A 257 -1.52 -24.82 -13.51
C LEU A 257 -0.29 -25.42 -14.20
N ALA A 258 -0.36 -25.64 -15.52
CA ALA A 258 0.76 -26.17 -16.31
C ALA A 258 2.01 -25.30 -16.21
N ALA A 259 1.85 -23.97 -16.13
CA ALA A 259 2.97 -23.04 -16.03
C ALA A 259 3.81 -23.25 -14.75
N VAL A 260 3.24 -23.81 -13.69
CA VAL A 260 3.87 -23.96 -12.37
C VAL A 260 4.17 -25.40 -11.97
N LEU A 261 3.75 -26.38 -12.78
CA LEU A 261 4.16 -27.78 -12.56
C LEU A 261 5.69 -27.91 -12.56
N GLY A 262 6.22 -28.71 -11.63
CA GLY A 262 7.65 -28.88 -11.42
C GLY A 262 8.31 -27.80 -10.54
N ASN A 263 7.59 -26.72 -10.18
CA ASN A 263 8.13 -25.70 -9.28
C ASN A 263 8.34 -26.26 -7.86
N GLN A 264 9.57 -26.17 -7.36
CA GLN A 264 9.96 -26.78 -6.08
C GLN A 264 9.56 -25.98 -4.84
N VAL A 265 9.15 -24.71 -5.01
CA VAL A 265 8.88 -23.77 -3.92
C VAL A 265 7.39 -23.73 -3.56
N LEU A 266 6.51 -23.83 -4.55
CA LEU A 266 5.06 -23.81 -4.32
C LEU A 266 4.63 -25.05 -3.53
N GLN A 267 3.81 -24.79 -2.51
CA GLN A 267 3.17 -25.81 -1.68
C GLN A 267 1.66 -25.88 -1.92
N ARG A 268 1.08 -24.84 -2.53
CA ARG A 268 -0.34 -24.78 -2.88
C ARG A 268 -0.58 -23.89 -4.10
N VAL A 269 -1.50 -24.31 -4.95
CA VAL A 269 -2.05 -23.52 -6.06
C VAL A 269 -3.56 -23.49 -5.91
N GLU A 270 -4.13 -22.29 -5.92
CA GLU A 270 -5.57 -22.06 -5.82
C GLU A 270 -6.04 -21.32 -7.08
N LEU A 271 -7.02 -21.88 -7.77
CA LEU A 271 -7.59 -21.33 -8.98
C LEU A 271 -9.05 -20.99 -8.71
N THR A 272 -9.47 -19.75 -8.91
CA THR A 272 -10.82 -19.32 -8.53
C THR A 272 -11.54 -18.62 -9.67
N THR A 273 -12.86 -18.58 -9.59
CA THR A 273 -13.69 -17.66 -10.39
C THR A 273 -13.40 -16.21 -10.02
N ALA A 274 -13.98 -15.26 -10.76
CA ALA A 274 -14.02 -13.87 -10.32
C ALA A 274 -14.83 -13.75 -9.02
N LEU A 275 -14.50 -12.75 -8.20
CA LEU A 275 -15.32 -12.39 -7.03
C LEU A 275 -16.64 -11.78 -7.52
N ASP A 276 -17.77 -12.29 -7.04
CA ASP A 276 -19.02 -11.52 -7.06
C ASP A 276 -19.08 -10.63 -5.80
N GLY A 277 -19.91 -9.58 -5.84
CA GLY A 277 -20.03 -8.55 -4.81
C GLY A 277 -20.30 -9.04 -3.38
N ASP A 278 -20.65 -10.33 -3.22
CA ASP A 278 -20.89 -10.99 -1.93
C ASP A 278 -19.72 -11.88 -1.44
N GLN A 279 -18.54 -11.82 -2.08
CA GLN A 279 -17.36 -12.65 -1.78
C GLN A 279 -17.54 -14.16 -2.00
N ASP A 280 -18.62 -14.56 -2.67
CA ASP A 280 -18.78 -15.94 -3.14
C ASP A 280 -17.87 -16.15 -4.35
N PHE A 281 -17.03 -17.19 -4.27
CA PHE A 281 -16.22 -17.68 -5.38
C PHE A 281 -16.14 -19.20 -5.30
N GLU A 282 -16.04 -19.83 -6.46
CA GLU A 282 -15.71 -21.24 -6.54
C GLU A 282 -14.19 -21.38 -6.68
N GLU A 283 -13.60 -22.29 -5.89
CA GLU A 283 -12.17 -22.56 -5.89
C GLU A 283 -11.85 -24.00 -6.30
N VAL A 284 -10.70 -24.17 -6.94
CA VAL A 284 -10.06 -25.45 -7.18
C VAL A 284 -8.64 -25.36 -6.64
N VAL A 285 -8.33 -26.26 -5.71
CA VAL A 285 -7.10 -26.25 -4.92
C VAL A 285 -6.23 -27.45 -5.29
N PHE A 286 -4.94 -27.21 -5.40
CA PHE A 286 -3.90 -28.23 -5.58
C PHE A 286 -2.80 -28.03 -4.54
N ASP A 287 -2.72 -28.94 -3.57
CA ASP A 287 -1.54 -29.01 -2.71
C ASP A 287 -0.36 -29.58 -3.50
N MET A 288 0.83 -29.04 -3.27
CA MET A 288 2.05 -29.36 -4.00
C MET A 288 3.17 -29.81 -3.07
N GLN A 289 4.00 -30.74 -3.55
CA GLN A 289 5.22 -31.15 -2.88
C GLN A 289 6.29 -31.47 -3.90
N SER A 290 7.45 -30.80 -3.77
CA SER A 290 8.62 -31.05 -4.63
C SER A 290 8.31 -30.95 -6.14
N GLY A 291 7.45 -30.00 -6.53
CA GLY A 291 7.04 -29.79 -7.92
C GLY A 291 5.86 -30.61 -8.40
N ASP A 292 5.41 -31.59 -7.63
CA ASP A 292 4.28 -32.45 -7.99
C ASP A 292 3.00 -32.05 -7.23
N VAL A 293 1.85 -32.22 -7.89
CA VAL A 293 0.54 -32.11 -7.26
C VAL A 293 0.24 -33.35 -6.43
N LEU A 294 -0.16 -33.15 -5.17
CA LEU A 294 -0.57 -34.20 -4.26
C LEU A 294 -2.02 -34.63 -4.55
N GLY A 295 -2.21 -35.92 -4.82
CA GLY A 295 -3.53 -36.47 -5.09
C GLY A 295 -4.16 -35.91 -6.37
N GLN A 296 -5.45 -35.58 -6.30
CA GLN A 296 -6.24 -35.10 -7.43
C GLN A 296 -6.57 -33.60 -7.35
N GLY A 297 -6.31 -32.96 -6.21
CA GLY A 297 -6.83 -31.64 -5.84
C GLY A 297 -8.28 -31.68 -5.31
N ASP A 298 -8.82 -30.52 -4.98
CA ASP A 298 -10.14 -30.34 -4.38
C ASP A 298 -10.92 -29.22 -5.09
N PRO A 299 -12.21 -29.40 -5.44
CA PRO A 299 -12.97 -30.66 -5.41
C PRO A 299 -12.42 -31.70 -6.41
N PRO A 300 -12.37 -33.01 -6.07
CA PRO A 300 -11.61 -34.00 -6.84
C PRO A 300 -12.00 -34.14 -8.32
N GLU A 301 -13.30 -34.10 -8.65
CA GLU A 301 -13.75 -34.28 -10.03
C GLU A 301 -13.28 -33.14 -10.94
N LYS A 302 -13.46 -31.89 -10.46
CA LYS A 302 -13.06 -30.70 -11.20
C LYS A 302 -11.53 -30.59 -11.26
N ALA A 303 -10.87 -30.81 -10.13
CA ALA A 303 -9.44 -30.74 -10.00
C ALA A 303 -8.72 -31.78 -10.87
N ALA A 304 -9.22 -33.02 -10.93
CA ALA A 304 -8.67 -34.07 -11.78
C ALA A 304 -8.72 -33.72 -13.27
N ALA A 305 -9.82 -33.10 -13.74
CA ALA A 305 -9.96 -32.67 -15.12
C ALA A 305 -8.95 -31.56 -15.49
N ILE A 306 -8.79 -30.57 -14.61
CA ILE A 306 -7.79 -29.49 -14.76
C ILE A 306 -6.37 -30.06 -14.74
N LEU A 307 -6.03 -30.91 -13.77
CA LEU A 307 -4.71 -31.51 -13.65
C LEU A 307 -4.34 -32.36 -14.86
N PHE A 308 -5.29 -33.13 -15.40
CA PHE A 308 -5.08 -33.94 -16.60
C PHE A 308 -4.78 -33.07 -17.84
N ALA A 309 -5.54 -31.99 -18.03
CA ALA A 309 -5.30 -31.04 -19.11
C ALA A 309 -3.97 -30.29 -18.94
N ALA A 310 -3.64 -29.88 -17.71
CA ALA A 310 -2.39 -29.18 -17.39
C ALA A 310 -1.16 -30.03 -17.71
N ARG A 311 -1.17 -31.32 -17.35
CA ARG A 311 -0.07 -32.26 -17.66
C ARG A 311 0.12 -32.46 -19.16
N GLN A 312 -0.96 -32.51 -19.94
CA GLN A 312 -0.86 -32.59 -21.41
C GLN A 312 -0.28 -31.31 -22.02
N ALA A 313 -0.68 -30.14 -21.52
CA ALA A 313 -0.14 -28.87 -21.96
C ALA A 313 1.36 -28.77 -21.65
N ALA A 314 1.78 -29.10 -20.42
CA ALA A 314 3.17 -29.07 -19.99
C ALA A 314 4.08 -30.02 -20.80
N ALA A 315 3.57 -31.22 -21.12
CA ALA A 315 4.28 -32.18 -21.97
C ALA A 315 4.42 -31.73 -23.42
N SER A 316 3.53 -30.87 -23.91
CA SER A 316 3.53 -30.34 -25.27
C SER A 316 4.41 -29.09 -25.43
N SER A 317 4.73 -28.42 -24.32
CA SER A 317 5.61 -27.25 -24.26
C SER A 317 7.07 -27.57 -23.90
N SER A 318 7.38 -28.85 -23.65
CA SER A 318 8.73 -29.36 -23.35
C SER A 318 9.41 -29.87 -24.62
#